data_AF-A0A7J0F9P6-F1
#
_entry.id   AF-A0A7J0F9P6-F1
#
_cell.length_a   1.000
_cell.length_b   1.000
_cell.length_c   1.000
_cell.angle_alpha   90.00
_cell.angle_beta   90.00
_cell.angle_gamma   90.00
#
_symmetry.space_group_name_H-M   'P 1'
#
loop_
_entity.id
_entity.type
_entity.pdbx_description
1 polymer ?
#
loop_
_entity_poly.entity_id
_entity_poly.type
_entity_poly.pdbx_seq_one_letter_code
_entity_poly.pdbx_strand_id
1 'polypeptide(L)'
;MTNASVMLDDAVAASVARGIITPQDEKLLANRTDVEAINDSMALSIQCASSVSNMARRLQVRGNEVQELRTQVLSLQRRNRGLQQENKELKKLVDSYANDMRKKYSELEMNTNRLQEQQESLLLEVQKNLKISRPEA
;
A
#
# COMPACT_ATOMS: atom_id res chain seq x y z
N MET A 1 -19.23 14.67 -32.77
CA MET A 1 -19.48 16.10 -32.49
C MET A 1 -18.23 16.86 -32.84
N THR A 2 -18.21 17.54 -33.97
CA THR A 2 -17.14 18.46 -34.35
C THR A 2 -17.27 19.70 -33.47
N ASN A 3 -16.30 19.94 -32.59
CA ASN A 3 -16.20 21.21 -31.87
C ASN A 3 -15.86 22.28 -32.90
N ALA A 4 -16.88 22.90 -33.51
CA ALA A 4 -16.69 24.10 -34.30
C ALA A 4 -16.16 25.18 -33.36
N SER A 5 -14.91 25.59 -33.56
CA SER A 5 -14.29 26.65 -32.78
C SER A 5 -15.11 27.93 -32.96
N VAL A 6 -15.35 28.64 -31.85
CA VAL A 6 -16.00 29.97 -31.81
C VAL A 6 -15.31 30.97 -32.75
N MET A 7 -14.05 30.70 -33.12
CA MET A 7 -13.21 31.52 -33.99
C MET A 7 -13.38 31.24 -35.50
N LEU A 8 -14.24 30.30 -35.91
CA LEU A 8 -14.48 29.98 -37.33
C LEU A 8 -15.57 30.83 -37.98
N ASP A 9 -16.32 31.59 -37.18
CA ASP A 9 -17.35 32.52 -37.64
C ASP A 9 -16.96 33.94 -37.23
N ASP A 10 -16.76 34.82 -38.22
CA ASP A 10 -16.27 36.19 -37.99
C ASP A 10 -17.26 37.03 -37.18
N ALA A 11 -18.57 36.82 -37.34
CA ALA A 11 -19.59 37.57 -36.62
C ALA A 11 -19.63 37.18 -35.14
N VAL A 12 -19.49 35.88 -34.85
CA VAL A 12 -19.39 35.34 -33.49
C VAL A 12 -18.07 35.78 -32.85
N ALA A 13 -16.95 35.67 -33.56
CA ALA A 13 -15.64 36.09 -33.07
C ALA A 13 -15.60 37.58 -32.72
N ALA A 14 -16.14 38.45 -33.60
CA ALA A 14 -16.24 39.89 -33.35
C ALA A 14 -17.17 40.22 -32.17
N SER A 15 -18.28 39.49 -32.02
CA SER A 15 -19.19 39.67 -30.88
C SER A 15 -18.54 39.28 -29.55
N VAL A 16 -17.79 38.18 -29.53
CA VAL A 16 -17.05 37.73 -28.34
C VAL A 16 -15.91 38.69 -28.03
N ALA A 17 -15.15 39.15 -29.03
CA ALA A 17 -14.08 40.12 -28.85
C ALA A 17 -14.59 41.43 -28.23
N ARG A 18 -15.72 41.96 -28.69
CA ARG A 18 -16.37 43.15 -28.10
C ARG A 18 -16.77 42.97 -26.63
N GLY A 19 -17.02 41.73 -26.18
CA GLY A 19 -17.31 41.42 -24.78
C GLY A 19 -16.08 41.29 -23.88
N ILE A 20 -14.87 41.23 -24.46
CA ILE A 20 -13.61 40.98 -23.75
C ILE A 20 -12.69 42.22 -23.78
N ILE A 21 -12.71 42.99 -24.86
CA ILE A 21 -11.89 44.19 -25.05
C ILE A 21 -12.36 45.31 -24.12
N THR A 22 -11.46 45.89 -23.34
CA THR A 22 -11.74 47.08 -22.52
C THR A 22 -11.46 48.38 -23.30
N PRO A 23 -12.01 49.54 -22.87
CA PRO A 23 -11.69 50.83 -23.51
C PRO A 23 -10.20 51.19 -23.51
N GLN A 24 -9.42 50.63 -22.58
CA GLN A 24 -7.96 50.79 -22.56
C GLN A 24 -7.30 49.94 -23.66
N ASP A 25 -7.81 48.73 -23.89
CA ASP A 25 -7.35 47.85 -24.97
C ASP A 25 -7.67 48.47 -26.34
N GLU A 26 -8.84 49.09 -26.52
CA GLU A 26 -9.17 49.82 -27.77
C GLU A 26 -8.15 50.92 -28.07
N LYS A 27 -7.75 51.72 -27.07
CA LYS A 27 -6.72 52.76 -27.24
C LYS A 27 -5.35 52.18 -27.59
N LEU A 28 -5.01 51.02 -27.03
CA LEU A 28 -3.76 50.32 -27.33
C LEU A 28 -3.77 49.72 -28.74
N LEU A 29 -4.90 49.16 -29.17
CA LEU A 29 -5.09 48.57 -30.48
C LEU A 29 -5.21 49.62 -31.60
N ALA A 30 -5.82 50.78 -31.34
CA ALA A 30 -5.99 51.87 -32.31
C ALA A 30 -4.66 52.46 -32.82
N ASN A 31 -3.58 52.30 -32.04
CA ASN A 31 -2.23 52.76 -32.40
C ASN A 31 -1.35 51.65 -32.98
N ARG A 32 -1.87 50.42 -33.12
CA ARG A 32 -1.13 49.28 -33.68
C ARG A 32 -1.40 49.13 -35.16
N THR A 33 -0.34 48.80 -35.89
CA THR A 33 -0.44 48.36 -37.28
C THR A 33 -0.83 46.89 -37.36
N ASP A 34 -1.44 46.49 -38.48
CA ASP A 34 -1.78 45.09 -38.73
C ASP A 34 -0.55 44.17 -38.66
N VAL A 35 0.61 44.67 -39.10
CA VAL A 35 1.89 43.93 -39.05
C VAL A 35 2.32 43.65 -37.61
N GLU A 36 2.21 44.63 -36.70
CA GLU A 36 2.53 44.45 -35.28
C GLU A 36 1.54 43.50 -34.61
N ALA A 37 0.25 43.60 -34.93
CA ALA A 37 -0.78 42.69 -34.41
C ALA A 37 -0.52 41.23 -34.84
N ILE A 38 -0.15 41.00 -36.11
CA ILE A 38 0.20 39.68 -36.63
C ILE A 38 1.46 39.14 -35.94
N ASN A 39 2.51 39.96 -35.80
CA ASN A 39 3.76 39.54 -35.16
C ASN A 39 3.53 39.13 -33.70
N ASP A 40 2.75 39.90 -32.95
CA ASP A 40 2.42 39.59 -31.57
C ASP A 40 1.56 38.33 -31.45
N SER A 41 0.58 38.15 -32.34
CA SER A 41 -0.23 36.93 -32.40
C SER A 41 0.63 35.71 -32.72
N MET A 42 1.63 35.85 -33.60
CA MET A 42 2.58 34.78 -33.92
C MET A 42 3.49 34.47 -32.73
N ALA A 43 4.02 35.49 -32.06
CA ALA A 43 4.83 35.34 -30.85
C ALA A 43 4.04 34.62 -29.74
N LEU A 44 2.79 35.04 -29.50
CA LEU A 44 1.90 34.38 -28.54
C LEU A 44 1.65 32.93 -28.93
N SER A 45 1.38 32.66 -30.22
CA SER A 45 1.14 31.31 -30.72
C SER A 45 2.36 30.39 -30.51
N ILE A 46 3.57 30.89 -30.75
CA ILE A 46 4.83 30.15 -30.51
C ILE A 46 5.01 29.86 -29.02
N GLN A 47 4.75 30.85 -28.15
CA GLN A 47 4.84 30.68 -26.70
C GLN A 47 3.80 29.67 -26.18
N CYS A 48 2.56 29.74 -26.66
CA CYS A 48 1.50 28.78 -26.34
C CYS A 48 1.89 27.36 -26.77
N ALA A 49 2.35 27.18 -28.01
CA ALA A 49 2.81 25.89 -28.51
C ALA A 49 3.97 25.32 -27.67
N SER A 50 4.93 26.16 -27.29
CA SER A 50 6.05 25.78 -26.42
C SER A 50 5.59 25.39 -25.01
N SER A 51 4.64 26.13 -24.43
CA SER A 51 4.07 25.86 -23.11
C SER A 51 3.32 24.52 -23.10
N VAL A 52 2.43 24.30 -24.06
CA VAL A 52 1.68 23.05 -24.21
C VAL A 52 2.62 21.86 -24.45
N SER A 53 3.64 22.03 -25.28
CA SER A 53 4.64 20.98 -25.53
C SER A 53 5.41 20.61 -24.26
N ASN A 54 5.79 21.59 -23.45
CA ASN A 54 6.43 21.35 -22.16
C ASN A 54 5.50 20.62 -21.18
N MET A 55 4.23 20.98 -21.13
CA MET A 55 3.22 20.27 -20.32
C MET A 55 3.05 18.82 -20.78
N ALA A 56 2.95 18.59 -22.10
CA ALA A 56 2.82 17.26 -22.67
C ALA A 56 4.01 16.36 -22.30
N ARG A 57 5.23 16.88 -22.40
CA ARG A 57 6.45 16.16 -21.98
C ARG A 57 6.44 15.83 -20.49
N ARG A 58 6.07 16.78 -19.63
CA ARG A 58 5.97 16.53 -18.18
C ARG A 58 4.92 15.48 -17.85
N LEU A 59 3.76 15.51 -18.53
CA LEU A 59 2.72 14.51 -18.37
C LEU A 59 3.19 13.12 -18.80
N GLN A 60 3.95 13.02 -19.90
CA GLN A 60 4.53 11.76 -20.34
C GLN A 60 5.50 11.17 -19.29
N VAL A 61 6.41 11.99 -18.74
CA VAL A 61 7.34 11.55 -17.69
C VAL A 61 6.58 11.06 -16.46
N ARG A 62 5.60 11.83 -15.97
CA ARG A 62 4.76 11.41 -14.83
C ARG A 62 3.96 10.14 -15.14
N GLY A 63 3.52 9.96 -16.38
CA GLY A 63 2.86 8.74 -16.84
C GLY A 63 3.75 7.51 -16.69
N ASN A 64 5.03 7.63 -17.06
CA ASN A 64 6.01 6.56 -16.89
C ASN A 64 6.27 6.24 -15.41
N GLU A 65 6.44 7.26 -14.56
CA GLU A 65 6.62 7.09 -13.12
C GLU A 65 5.42 6.37 -12.47
N VAL A 66 4.19 6.76 -12.84
CA VAL A 66 2.96 6.11 -12.35
C VAL A 66 2.91 4.64 -12.76
N GLN A 67 3.33 4.32 -14.00
CA GLN A 67 3.35 2.95 -14.49
C GLN A 67 4.41 2.09 -13.77
N GLU A 68 5.57 2.67 -13.47
CA GLU A 68 6.61 2.01 -12.67
C GLU A 68 6.11 1.72 -11.25
N LEU A 69 5.55 2.73 -10.58
CA LEU A 69 4.96 2.58 -9.25
C LEU A 69 3.86 1.52 -9.23
N ARG A 70 2.99 1.49 -10.25
CA ARG A 70 1.95 0.47 -10.39
C ARG A 70 2.54 -0.94 -10.44
N THR A 71 3.65 -1.10 -11.15
CA THR A 71 4.36 -2.38 -11.24
C THR A 71 4.96 -2.79 -9.90
N GLN A 72 5.58 -1.85 -9.17
CA GLN A 72 6.12 -2.10 -7.83
C GLN A 72 5.02 -2.49 -6.84
N VAL A 73 3.88 -1.77 -6.84
CA VAL A 73 2.72 -2.08 -5.99
C VAL A 73 2.21 -3.50 -6.24
N LEU A 74 2.08 -3.91 -7.51
CA LEU A 74 1.65 -5.27 -7.85
C LEU A 74 2.64 -6.33 -7.35
N SER A 75 3.95 -6.08 -7.44
CA SER A 75 4.99 -6.98 -6.93
C SER A 75 4.89 -7.12 -5.40
N LEU A 76 4.77 -6.01 -4.68
CA LEU A 76 4.62 -5.99 -3.22
C LEU A 76 3.33 -6.69 -2.76
N GLN A 77 2.22 -6.49 -3.47
CA GLN A 77 0.97 -7.18 -3.18
C GLN A 77 1.10 -8.69 -3.31
N ARG A 78 1.79 -9.20 -4.35
CA ARG A 78 2.06 -10.63 -4.49
C ARG A 78 2.92 -11.16 -3.36
N ARG A 79 3.99 -10.45 -3.01
CA ARG A 79 4.87 -10.84 -1.90
C ARG A 79 4.12 -10.89 -0.57
N ASN A 80 3.29 -9.89 -0.29
CA ASN A 80 2.50 -9.85 0.94
C ASN A 80 1.51 -11.02 1.03
N ARG A 81 0.84 -11.38 -0.07
CA ARG A 81 -0.01 -12.60 -0.11
C ARG A 81 0.78 -13.86 0.20
N GLY A 82 2.00 -13.99 -0.34
CA GLY A 82 2.90 -15.11 -0.04
C GLY A 82 3.23 -15.20 1.45
N LEU A 83 3.67 -14.09 2.04
CA LEU A 83 3.98 -14.01 3.48
C LEU A 83 2.76 -14.29 4.37
N GLN A 84 1.57 -13.83 3.97
CA GLN A 84 0.34 -14.16 4.69
C GLN A 84 0.02 -15.65 4.66
N GLN A 85 0.28 -16.34 3.54
CA GLN A 85 0.08 -17.77 3.46
C GLN A 85 1.11 -18.53 4.31
N GLU A 86 2.37 -18.15 4.24
CA GLU A 86 3.43 -18.74 5.06
C GLU A 86 3.15 -18.58 6.55
N ASN A 87 2.72 -17.39 6.98
CA ASN A 87 2.30 -17.14 8.37
C ASN A 87 1.15 -18.05 8.82
N LYS A 88 0.19 -18.36 7.94
CA LYS A 88 -0.90 -19.30 8.27
C LYS A 88 -0.37 -20.71 8.46
N GLU A 89 0.55 -21.17 7.62
CA GLU A 89 1.14 -22.51 7.75
C GLU A 89 2.02 -22.61 9.00
N LEU A 90 2.85 -21.59 9.27
CA LEU A 90 3.64 -21.52 10.50
C LEU A 90 2.75 -21.53 11.75
N LYS A 91 1.61 -20.82 11.71
CA LYS A 91 0.66 -20.83 12.82
C LYS A 91 0.12 -22.23 13.09
N LYS A 92 -0.28 -22.99 12.06
CA LYS A 92 -0.71 -24.39 12.21
C LYS A 92 0.39 -25.26 12.81
N LEU A 93 1.63 -25.09 12.36
CA LEU A 93 2.77 -25.85 12.87
C LEU A 93 3.02 -25.58 14.36
N VAL A 94 3.00 -24.31 14.76
CA VAL A 94 3.12 -23.90 16.17
C VAL A 94 1.99 -24.49 17.01
N ASP A 95 0.75 -24.44 16.52
CA ASP A 95 -0.40 -24.99 17.24
C ASP A 95 -0.31 -26.52 17.39
N SER A 96 0.16 -27.23 16.36
CA SER A 96 0.43 -28.67 16.43
C SER A 96 1.50 -28.98 17.48
N TYR A 97 2.62 -28.26 17.43
CA TYR A 97 3.72 -28.46 18.38
C TYR A 97 3.31 -28.18 19.82
N ALA A 98 2.56 -27.10 20.05
CA ALA A 98 2.02 -26.75 21.36
C ALA A 98 1.09 -27.85 21.91
N ASN A 99 0.25 -28.45 21.05
CA ASN A 99 -0.62 -29.55 21.42
C ASN A 99 0.16 -30.82 21.78
N ASP A 100 1.18 -31.18 20.99
CA ASP A 100 2.01 -32.36 21.27
C ASP A 100 2.82 -32.20 22.56
N MET A 101 3.38 -31.01 22.79
CA MET A 101 4.08 -30.70 24.04
C MET A 101 3.15 -30.74 25.24
N ARG A 102 1.91 -30.23 25.11
CA ARG A 102 0.91 -30.32 26.19
C ARG A 102 0.58 -31.78 26.53
N LYS A 103 0.44 -32.66 25.53
CA LYS A 103 0.20 -34.10 25.76
C LYS A 103 1.36 -34.73 26.51
N LYS A 104 2.60 -34.54 26.03
CA LYS A 104 3.80 -35.06 26.69
C LYS A 104 3.95 -34.57 28.13
N TYR A 105 3.63 -33.29 28.38
CA TYR A 105 3.64 -32.73 29.72
C TYR A 105 2.60 -33.41 30.62
N SER A 106 1.38 -33.62 30.12
CA SER A 106 0.30 -34.30 30.86
C SER A 106 0.68 -35.75 31.19
N GLU A 107 1.26 -36.48 30.23
CA GLU A 107 1.77 -37.84 30.45
C GLU A 107 2.89 -37.88 31.49
N LEU A 108 3.82 -36.92 31.43
CA LEU A 108 4.90 -36.80 32.40
C LEU A 108 4.36 -36.55 33.81
N GLU A 109 3.41 -35.62 33.95
CA GLU A 109 2.75 -35.30 35.21
C GLU A 109 2.04 -36.53 35.81
N MET A 110 1.27 -37.27 34.99
CA MET A 110 0.63 -38.52 35.43
C MET A 110 1.67 -39.55 35.90
N ASN A 111 2.78 -39.71 35.18
CA ASN A 111 3.85 -40.64 35.57
C ASN A 111 4.56 -40.21 36.86
N THR A 112 4.81 -38.90 37.04
CA THR A 112 5.39 -38.36 38.27
C THR A 112 4.48 -38.62 39.46
N ASN A 113 3.18 -38.37 39.34
CA ASN A 113 2.22 -38.63 40.42
C ASN A 113 2.18 -40.12 40.79
N ARG A 114 2.15 -41.02 39.80
CA ARG A 114 2.20 -42.47 40.04
C ARG A 114 3.48 -42.91 40.75
N LEU A 115 4.62 -42.35 40.36
CA LEU A 115 5.90 -42.65 41.01
C LEU A 115 5.94 -42.15 42.46
N GLN A 116 5.35 -40.99 42.74
CA GLN A 116 5.21 -40.47 44.11
C GLN A 116 4.34 -41.40 44.96
N GLU A 117 3.17 -41.81 44.46
CA GLU A 117 2.30 -42.77 45.15
C GLU A 117 3.02 -44.11 45.43
N GLN A 118 3.79 -44.62 44.46
CA GLN A 118 4.60 -45.83 44.64
C GLN A 118 5.68 -45.66 45.70
N GLN A 119 6.38 -44.51 45.73
CA GLN A 119 7.37 -44.19 46.76
C GLN A 119 6.75 -44.15 48.16
N GLU A 120 5.59 -43.51 48.32
CA GLU A 120 4.89 -43.44 49.61
C GLU A 120 4.45 -44.82 50.10
N SER A 121 3.90 -45.66 49.20
CA SER A 121 3.51 -47.03 49.53
C SER A 121 4.71 -47.88 49.98
N LEU A 122 5.83 -47.81 49.25
CA LEU A 122 7.05 -48.52 49.61
C LEU A 122 7.61 -48.06 50.96
N LEU A 123 7.56 -46.75 51.24
CA LEU A 123 8.01 -46.20 52.51
C LEU A 123 7.22 -46.78 53.68
N LEU A 124 5.88 -46.86 53.56
CA LEU A 124 5.01 -47.46 54.57
C LEU A 124 5.32 -48.95 54.78
N GLU A 125 5.56 -49.69 53.69
CA GLU A 125 5.87 -51.12 53.77
C GLU A 125 7.23 -51.37 54.45
N VAL A 126 8.26 -50.59 54.10
CA VAL A 126 9.57 -50.63 54.77
C VAL A 126 9.44 -50.30 56.27
N GLN A 127 8.68 -49.26 56.63
CA GLN A 127 8.44 -48.90 58.04
C GLN A 127 7.74 -50.04 58.81
N LYS A 128 6.76 -50.71 58.19
CA LYS A 128 6.07 -51.84 58.81
C LYS A 128 7.03 -53.01 59.05
N ASN A 129 7.86 -53.35 58.06
CA ASN A 129 8.83 -54.44 58.16
C ASN A 129 9.90 -54.16 59.22
N LEU A 130 10.37 -52.92 59.34
CA LEU A 130 11.31 -52.50 60.40
C LEU A 130 10.71 -52.62 61.81
N LYS A 131 9.41 -52.34 61.99
CA LYS A 131 8.72 -52.52 63.28
C LYS A 131 8.58 -53.98 63.66
N ILE A 132 8.38 -54.88 62.70
CA ILE A 132 8.28 -56.33 62.92
C ILE A 132 9.66 -56.95 63.28
N SER A 133 10.76 -56.33 62.85
CA SER A 133 12.11 -56.85 63.04
C SER A 133 12.82 -56.37 64.32
N ARG A 134 12.18 -55.53 65.15
CA ARG A 134 12.73 -55.14 66.47
C ARG A 134 12.39 -56.25 67.47
N PRO A 135 13.37 -57.06 67.94
CA PRO A 135 13.08 -58.06 68.96
C PRO A 135 12.79 -57.32 70.27
N GLU A 136 11.70 -57.68 70.94
CA GLU A 136 11.49 -57.34 72.34
C GLU A 136 12.66 -57.94 73.13
N ALA A 137 13.48 -57.06 73.71
CA ALA A 137 14.59 -57.40 74.60
C ALA A 137 14.07 -57.64 76.01
#